data_AF-A0A917LP63-F1
#
_entry.id   AF-A0A917LP63-F1
#
_cell.length_a   1.000
_cell.length_b   1.000
_cell.length_c   1.000
_cell.angle_alpha   90.00
_cell.angle_beta   90.00
_cell.angle_gamma   90.00
#
_symmetry.space_group_name_H-M   'P 1'
#
loop_
_entity.id
_entity.type
_entity.pdbx_description
1 polymer ?
#
loop_
_entity_poly.entity_id
_entity_poly.type
_entity_poly.pdbx_seq_one_letter_code
_entity_poly.pdbx_strand_id
1 'polypeptide(L)'
;MGLASELQTGVWAVHAEAEPTLRAMGERGDIIRTMQRAMSGKQRDLSVFQPSEGGRSIIGRVAGKGLDDELYDKGYLIVDGTDGKAHYVALPPRTELEQYPAGAVVEIKGSRAPRAADKTIASMAVNGIYRTDHHLAVAKAQPHLERDPHEVVEAHVRRLEALRRAGLVERQTEGVWHLPQDLPERGRQYDTQRLGGVSVKLKSHLPIERQARAIGATWLDQQLIGGGKALGDLGFGSEVREALQQRSDFLVEQGLAEKRGQRIVLARSLLATLRNRELTRTALGIAADTGLEHRPVTDDQRVAGIYRRSLMLASGRYAMLDDGMGFSLVPWKPVIEQRLGQQISAMVRGSGVSWDIGRQHGL
;
A
#
# COMPACT_ATOMS: atom_id res chain seq x y z
N MET A 1 -2.30 -12.94 -40.20
CA MET A 1 -1.65 -12.01 -39.24
C MET A 1 -1.29 -10.65 -39.83
N GLY A 2 -1.33 -10.46 -41.17
CA GLY A 2 -1.15 -9.12 -41.76
C GLY A 2 0.22 -8.49 -41.53
N LEU A 3 1.24 -9.31 -41.24
CA LEU A 3 2.61 -8.88 -40.92
C LEU A 3 3.52 -8.86 -42.16
N ALA A 4 3.02 -9.31 -43.30
CA ALA A 4 3.68 -9.25 -44.58
C ALA A 4 2.62 -9.08 -45.69
N SER A 5 3.00 -8.43 -46.77
CA SER A 5 2.20 -8.26 -47.98
C SER A 5 2.98 -8.76 -49.20
N GLU A 6 2.26 -9.35 -50.15
CA GLU A 6 2.82 -9.79 -51.42
C GLU A 6 2.91 -8.58 -52.37
N LEU A 7 4.14 -8.22 -52.77
CA LEU A 7 4.38 -7.10 -53.69
C LEU A 7 4.25 -7.53 -55.15
N GLN A 8 4.70 -8.75 -55.45
CA GLN A 8 4.58 -9.43 -56.74
C GLN A 8 4.49 -10.94 -56.47
N THR A 9 4.00 -11.72 -57.44
CA THR A 9 3.88 -13.18 -57.30
C THR A 9 5.21 -13.80 -56.82
N GLY A 10 5.21 -14.33 -55.60
CA GLY A 10 6.40 -14.94 -54.98
C GLY A 10 7.38 -13.97 -54.29
N VAL A 11 7.13 -12.66 -54.30
CA VAL A 11 7.92 -11.63 -53.62
C VAL A 11 7.13 -11.00 -52.49
N TRP A 12 7.56 -11.25 -51.26
CA TRP A 12 6.88 -10.81 -50.04
C TRP A 12 7.69 -9.75 -49.31
N ALA A 13 7.03 -8.67 -48.88
CA ALA A 13 7.60 -7.67 -48.00
C ALA A 13 7.05 -7.82 -46.58
N VAL A 14 7.95 -8.00 -45.63
CA VAL A 14 7.63 -8.01 -44.20
C VAL A 14 7.41 -6.57 -43.75
N HIS A 15 6.33 -6.33 -43.01
CA HIS A 15 6.04 -5.00 -42.47
C HIS A 15 7.08 -4.63 -41.40
N ALA A 16 7.46 -3.36 -41.32
CA ALA A 16 8.41 -2.89 -40.29
C ALA A 16 7.96 -3.22 -38.85
N GLU A 17 6.64 -3.25 -38.63
CA GLU A 17 6.03 -3.59 -37.33
C GLU A 17 5.95 -5.10 -37.06
N ALA A 18 6.38 -5.96 -37.99
CA ALA A 18 6.26 -7.41 -37.84
C ALA A 18 7.08 -7.96 -36.68
N GLU A 19 8.36 -7.56 -36.56
CA GLU A 19 9.22 -8.00 -35.46
C GLU A 19 8.71 -7.48 -34.10
N PRO A 20 8.41 -6.18 -33.89
CA PRO A 20 7.81 -5.70 -32.65
C PRO A 20 6.52 -6.42 -32.27
N THR A 21 5.65 -6.69 -33.24
CA THR A 21 4.37 -7.37 -33.01
C THR A 21 4.59 -8.83 -32.58
N LEU A 22 5.46 -9.57 -33.27
CA LEU A 22 5.77 -10.96 -32.92
C LEU A 22 6.45 -11.08 -31.56
N ARG A 23 7.36 -10.16 -31.22
CA ARG A 23 7.99 -10.10 -29.89
C ARG A 23 6.94 -9.88 -28.80
N ALA A 24 6.08 -8.87 -28.96
CA ALA A 24 5.01 -8.59 -28.00
C ALA A 24 4.02 -9.76 -27.84
N MET A 25 3.74 -10.50 -28.93
CA MET A 25 2.93 -11.72 -28.87
C MET A 25 3.64 -12.85 -28.10
N GLY A 26 4.95 -13.04 -28.32
CA GLY A 26 5.78 -13.99 -27.58
C GLY A 26 5.79 -13.71 -26.08
N GLU A 27 6.12 -12.47 -25.71
CA GLU A 27 6.12 -11.98 -24.32
C GLU A 27 4.76 -12.18 -23.66
N ARG A 28 3.66 -11.85 -24.35
CA ARG A 28 2.31 -12.09 -23.84
C ARG A 28 2.05 -13.58 -23.62
N GLY A 29 2.53 -14.45 -24.50
CA GLY A 29 2.45 -15.90 -24.35
C GLY A 29 3.20 -16.41 -23.11
N ASP A 30 4.40 -15.89 -22.85
CA ASP A 30 5.18 -16.22 -21.65
C ASP A 30 4.50 -15.76 -20.36
N ILE A 31 3.95 -14.54 -20.35
CA ILE A 31 3.17 -14.02 -19.23
C ILE A 31 1.98 -14.95 -18.94
N ILE A 32 1.22 -15.34 -19.96
CA ILE A 32 0.06 -16.22 -19.80
C ILE A 32 0.47 -17.57 -19.20
N ARG A 33 1.56 -18.19 -19.68
CA ARG A 33 2.09 -19.44 -19.12
C ARG A 33 2.48 -19.29 -17.65
N THR A 34 3.12 -18.18 -17.31
CA THR A 34 3.54 -17.86 -15.94
C THR A 34 2.35 -17.70 -15.01
N MET A 35 1.29 -17.01 -15.47
CA MET A 35 0.04 -16.88 -14.74
C MET A 35 -0.65 -18.24 -14.51
N GLN A 36 -0.75 -19.07 -15.56
CA GLN A 36 -1.37 -20.39 -15.45
C GLN A 36 -0.64 -21.28 -14.44
N ARG A 37 0.69 -21.25 -14.43
CA ARG A 37 1.51 -21.98 -13.46
C ARG A 37 1.24 -21.52 -12.03
N ALA A 38 1.19 -20.20 -11.78
CA ALA A 38 0.95 -19.65 -10.46
C ALA A 38 -0.47 -19.92 -9.92
N MET A 39 -1.45 -20.13 -10.81
CA MET A 39 -2.81 -20.48 -10.41
C MET A 39 -2.99 -21.96 -10.05
N SER A 40 -1.95 -22.80 -10.19
CA SER A 40 -1.94 -24.21 -9.78
C SER A 40 -3.17 -25.01 -10.23
N GLY A 41 -3.61 -24.79 -11.49
CA GLY A 41 -4.76 -25.49 -12.08
C GLY A 41 -6.13 -24.87 -11.79
N LYS A 42 -6.23 -23.83 -10.95
CA LYS A 42 -7.49 -23.07 -10.78
C LYS A 42 -7.79 -22.30 -12.07
N GLN A 43 -8.97 -22.52 -12.66
CA GLN A 43 -9.41 -21.72 -13.80
C GLN A 43 -9.72 -20.29 -13.36
N ARG A 44 -9.06 -19.33 -14.02
CA ARG A 44 -9.28 -17.88 -13.87
C ARG A 44 -9.24 -17.25 -15.25
N ASP A 45 -10.04 -16.20 -15.43
CA ASP A 45 -9.80 -15.26 -16.53
C ASP A 45 -8.47 -14.55 -16.28
N LEU A 46 -7.60 -14.51 -17.29
CA LEU A 46 -6.23 -13.99 -17.16
C LEU A 46 -6.15 -12.60 -17.77
N SER A 47 -5.69 -11.63 -17.00
CA SER A 47 -5.57 -10.24 -17.43
C SER A 47 -4.17 -9.70 -17.15
N VAL A 48 -3.60 -8.97 -18.11
CA VAL A 48 -2.40 -8.16 -17.86
C VAL A 48 -2.85 -6.80 -17.37
N PHE A 49 -2.41 -6.41 -16.17
CA PHE A 49 -2.77 -5.15 -15.57
C PHE A 49 -2.12 -3.99 -16.31
N GLN A 50 -2.95 -3.06 -16.77
CA GLN A 50 -2.49 -1.82 -17.38
C GLN A 50 -3.10 -0.63 -16.62
N PRO A 51 -2.26 0.35 -16.20
CA PRO A 51 -2.74 1.63 -15.69
C PRO A 51 -3.67 2.33 -16.69
N SER A 52 -4.76 2.91 -16.19
CA SER A 52 -5.71 3.67 -17.01
C SER A 52 -5.79 5.13 -16.56
N GLU A 53 -6.34 6.01 -17.41
CA GLU A 53 -6.58 7.41 -17.05
C GLU A 53 -7.68 7.57 -15.99
N GLY A 54 -8.70 6.71 -16.01
CA GLY A 54 -9.76 6.71 -14.99
C GLY A 54 -9.31 6.20 -13.61
N GLY A 55 -8.08 5.68 -13.50
CA GLY A 55 -7.59 5.00 -12.30
C GLY A 55 -8.25 3.63 -12.14
N ARG A 56 -7.45 2.56 -12.22
CA ARG A 56 -7.92 1.20 -11.94
C ARG A 56 -7.37 0.76 -10.58
N SER A 57 -8.24 0.26 -9.71
CA SER A 57 -7.85 -0.34 -8.43
C SER A 57 -8.31 -1.79 -8.40
N ILE A 58 -7.42 -2.69 -7.98
CA ILE A 58 -7.71 -4.12 -7.83
C ILE A 58 -7.19 -4.55 -6.48
N ILE A 59 -8.01 -5.27 -5.73
CA ILE A 59 -7.60 -5.94 -4.50
C ILE A 59 -7.52 -7.43 -4.80
N GLY A 60 -6.51 -8.11 -4.28
CA GLY A 60 -6.37 -9.54 -4.47
C GLY A 60 -5.28 -10.16 -3.62
N ARG A 61 -5.19 -11.48 -3.69
CA ARG A 61 -4.15 -12.27 -3.03
C ARG A 61 -2.96 -12.46 -3.96
N VAL A 62 -1.75 -12.29 -3.43
CA VAL A 62 -0.51 -12.65 -4.14
C VAL A 62 -0.45 -14.16 -4.34
N ALA A 63 -0.60 -14.60 -5.59
CA ALA A 63 -0.51 -16.00 -6.01
C ALA A 63 0.92 -16.37 -6.45
N GLY A 64 1.67 -15.41 -6.97
CA GLY A 64 3.05 -15.61 -7.39
C GLY A 64 3.80 -14.29 -7.55
N LYS A 65 5.12 -14.38 -7.63
CA LYS A 65 6.02 -13.26 -7.90
C LYS A 65 7.28 -13.77 -8.60
N GLY A 66 7.95 -12.92 -9.35
CA GLY A 66 9.20 -13.25 -10.02
C GLY A 66 9.85 -12.01 -10.62
N LEU A 67 10.98 -12.23 -11.29
CA LEU A 67 11.67 -11.22 -12.08
C LEU A 67 11.32 -11.44 -13.56
N ASP A 68 10.94 -10.36 -14.24
CA ASP A 68 10.70 -10.32 -15.68
C ASP A 68 12.02 -10.02 -16.42
N ASP A 69 12.87 -9.21 -15.80
CA ASP A 69 14.16 -8.78 -16.34
C ASP A 69 15.18 -8.60 -15.19
N GLU A 70 16.10 -9.56 -15.07
CA GLU A 70 17.14 -9.59 -14.03
C GLU A 70 18.16 -8.47 -14.19
N LEU A 71 18.39 -7.98 -15.42
CA LEU A 71 19.36 -6.91 -15.69
C LEU A 71 18.87 -5.55 -15.19
N TYR A 72 17.55 -5.35 -15.16
CA TYR A 72 16.92 -4.08 -14.77
C TYR A 72 16.11 -4.17 -13.47
N ASP A 73 16.19 -5.31 -12.76
CA ASP A 73 15.49 -5.57 -11.49
C ASP A 73 13.98 -5.23 -11.58
N LYS A 74 13.36 -5.66 -12.68
CA LYS A 74 11.93 -5.48 -12.93
C LYS A 74 11.20 -6.73 -12.47
N GLY A 75 10.58 -6.63 -11.30
CA GLY A 75 9.72 -7.68 -10.77
C GLY A 75 8.32 -7.67 -11.36
N TYR A 76 7.60 -8.77 -11.16
CA TYR A 76 6.16 -8.86 -11.38
C TYR A 76 5.46 -9.54 -10.21
N LEU A 77 4.16 -9.28 -10.07
CA LEU A 77 3.25 -10.03 -9.21
C LEU A 77 2.15 -10.68 -10.05
N ILE A 78 1.74 -11.88 -9.62
CA ILE A 78 0.51 -12.52 -10.07
C ILE A 78 -0.48 -12.43 -8.91
N VAL A 79 -1.63 -11.79 -9.15
CA VAL A 79 -2.63 -11.51 -8.13
C VAL A 79 -3.96 -12.16 -8.50
N ASP A 80 -4.45 -13.06 -7.64
CA ASP A 80 -5.81 -13.61 -7.72
C ASP A 80 -6.77 -12.55 -7.16
N GLY A 81 -7.44 -11.82 -8.06
CA GLY A 81 -8.23 -10.64 -7.77
C GLY A 81 -9.57 -10.98 -7.12
N THR A 82 -10.06 -10.08 -6.27
CA THR A 82 -11.43 -10.18 -5.73
C THR A 82 -12.47 -10.04 -6.83
N ASP A 83 -12.11 -9.60 -8.03
CA ASP A 83 -12.96 -9.53 -9.22
C ASP A 83 -13.10 -10.88 -9.96
N GLY A 84 -12.47 -11.94 -9.45
CA GLY A 84 -12.53 -13.29 -10.03
C GLY A 84 -11.52 -13.54 -11.16
N LYS A 85 -10.66 -12.57 -11.46
CA LYS A 85 -9.61 -12.68 -12.48
C LYS A 85 -8.23 -12.82 -11.84
N ALA A 86 -7.31 -13.47 -12.54
CA ALA A 86 -5.89 -13.41 -12.20
C ALA A 86 -5.25 -12.25 -12.97
N HIS A 87 -4.45 -11.44 -12.30
CA HIS A 87 -3.80 -10.26 -12.87
C HIS A 87 -2.28 -10.42 -12.84
N TYR A 88 -1.64 -10.27 -14.00
CA TYR A 88 -0.20 -10.04 -14.07
C TYR A 88 0.08 -8.55 -13.91
N VAL A 89 0.93 -8.20 -12.96
CA VAL A 89 1.24 -6.81 -12.61
C VAL A 89 2.74 -6.60 -12.69
N ALA A 90 3.17 -5.90 -13.73
CA ALA A 90 4.55 -5.42 -13.84
C ALA A 90 4.81 -4.38 -12.75
N LEU A 91 5.91 -4.53 -12.03
CA LEU A 91 6.29 -3.63 -10.95
C LEU A 91 7.31 -2.59 -11.42
N PRO A 92 7.37 -1.43 -10.76
CA PRO A 92 8.48 -0.50 -10.91
C PRO A 92 9.83 -1.20 -10.69
N PRO A 93 10.91 -0.76 -11.35
CA PRO A 93 12.26 -1.21 -11.03
C PRO A 93 12.58 -1.04 -9.54
N ARG A 94 13.38 -1.95 -8.97
CA ARG A 94 13.79 -1.93 -7.55
C ARG A 94 12.65 -2.09 -6.55
N THR A 95 11.55 -2.71 -6.96
CA THR A 95 10.47 -3.07 -6.04
C THR A 95 10.89 -4.28 -5.21
N GLU A 96 10.94 -4.13 -3.89
CA GLU A 96 11.31 -5.22 -2.97
C GLU A 96 10.20 -6.28 -2.91
N LEU A 97 10.39 -7.37 -3.65
CA LEU A 97 9.42 -8.47 -3.74
C LEU A 97 9.16 -9.16 -2.38
N GLU A 98 10.09 -9.09 -1.44
CA GLU A 98 9.96 -9.66 -0.09
C GLU A 98 8.81 -9.05 0.71
N GLN A 99 8.43 -7.80 0.41
CA GLN A 99 7.31 -7.11 1.04
C GLN A 99 5.94 -7.74 0.68
N TYR A 100 5.90 -8.60 -0.34
CA TYR A 100 4.68 -9.22 -0.86
C TYR A 100 4.81 -10.76 -0.80
N PRO A 101 4.66 -11.38 0.40
CA PRO A 101 4.71 -12.82 0.53
C PRO A 101 3.49 -13.49 -0.15
N ALA A 102 3.65 -14.75 -0.55
CA ALA A 102 2.53 -15.53 -1.11
C ALA A 102 1.38 -15.60 -0.09
N GLY A 103 0.15 -15.44 -0.57
CA GLY A 103 -1.04 -15.40 0.27
C GLY A 103 -1.38 -14.01 0.83
N ALA A 104 -0.46 -13.04 0.78
CA ALA A 104 -0.74 -11.68 1.23
C ALA A 104 -1.84 -11.01 0.41
N VAL A 105 -2.62 -10.14 1.05
CA VAL A 105 -3.61 -9.28 0.39
C VAL A 105 -2.96 -7.96 0.00
N VAL A 106 -3.07 -7.60 -1.28
CA VAL A 106 -2.53 -6.37 -1.84
C VAL A 106 -3.61 -5.57 -2.55
N GLU A 107 -3.43 -4.26 -2.60
CA GLU A 107 -4.19 -3.35 -3.46
C GLU A 107 -3.24 -2.80 -4.52
N ILE A 108 -3.55 -3.07 -5.78
CA ILE A 108 -2.85 -2.54 -6.93
C ILE A 108 -3.63 -1.33 -7.43
N LYS A 109 -2.97 -0.19 -7.55
CA LYS A 109 -3.52 1.00 -8.19
C LYS A 109 -2.68 1.35 -9.41
N GLY A 110 -3.35 1.42 -10.55
CA GLY A 110 -2.77 1.88 -11.80
C GLY A 110 -3.45 3.17 -12.22
N SER A 111 -2.71 4.27 -12.24
CA SER A 111 -3.23 5.55 -12.73
C SER A 111 -2.22 6.18 -13.68
N ARG A 112 -2.71 6.55 -14.87
CA ARG A 112 -2.02 7.46 -15.77
C ARG A 112 -2.49 8.91 -15.60
N ALA A 113 -3.43 9.18 -14.69
CA ALA A 113 -3.86 10.55 -14.41
C ALA A 113 -2.86 11.30 -13.51
N PRO A 114 -2.75 12.63 -13.65
CA PRO A 114 -2.06 13.49 -12.69
C PRO A 114 -2.56 13.26 -11.27
N ARG A 115 -1.67 13.27 -10.27
CA ARG A 115 -2.05 13.10 -8.86
C ARG A 115 -3.01 14.20 -8.43
N ALA A 116 -3.97 13.83 -7.58
CA ALA A 116 -4.84 14.81 -6.92
C ALA A 116 -4.03 15.88 -6.17
N ALA A 117 -2.95 15.47 -5.49
CA ALA A 117 -2.04 16.39 -4.80
C ALA A 117 -1.43 17.43 -5.75
N ASP A 118 -1.02 17.04 -6.96
CA ASP A 118 -0.42 17.96 -7.94
C ASP A 118 -1.47 18.94 -8.47
N LYS A 119 -2.71 18.48 -8.68
CA LYS A 119 -3.85 19.34 -9.04
C LYS A 119 -4.18 20.33 -7.93
N THR A 120 -4.22 19.88 -6.68
CA THR A 120 -4.47 20.73 -5.51
C THR A 120 -3.37 21.77 -5.37
N ILE A 121 -2.09 21.36 -5.39
CA ILE A 121 -0.94 22.28 -5.34
C ILE A 121 -1.03 23.34 -6.44
N ALA A 122 -1.29 22.93 -7.69
CA ALA A 122 -1.42 23.85 -8.81
C ALA A 122 -2.59 24.83 -8.63
N SER A 123 -3.74 24.35 -8.14
CA SER A 123 -4.92 25.19 -7.89
C SER A 123 -4.74 26.20 -6.74
N MET A 124 -3.86 25.91 -5.79
CA MET A 124 -3.56 26.76 -4.64
C MET A 124 -2.43 27.75 -4.91
N ALA A 125 -1.77 27.65 -6.05
CA ALA A 125 -0.70 28.54 -6.43
C ALA A 125 -1.26 29.83 -7.02
N VAL A 126 -0.72 30.97 -6.59
CA VAL A 126 -1.05 32.28 -7.15
C VAL A 126 0.17 32.76 -7.92
N ASN A 127 -0.01 33.05 -9.22
CA ASN A 127 1.08 33.45 -10.13
C ASN A 127 2.27 32.47 -10.11
N GLY A 128 2.00 31.17 -10.07
CA GLY A 128 3.02 30.12 -10.03
C GLY A 128 3.70 29.96 -8.67
N ILE A 129 3.28 30.68 -7.63
CA ILE A 129 3.84 30.60 -6.28
C ILE A 129 2.86 29.86 -5.37
N TYR A 130 3.31 28.74 -4.82
CA TYR A 130 2.59 28.00 -3.79
C TYR A 130 3.19 28.30 -2.42
N ARG A 131 2.33 28.63 -1.45
CA ARG A 131 2.73 28.94 -0.07
C ARG A 131 2.08 27.97 0.92
N THR A 132 2.90 27.33 1.73
CA THR A 132 2.50 26.29 2.69
C THR A 132 1.56 26.83 3.78
N ASP A 133 1.80 28.05 4.26
CA ASP A 133 0.98 28.77 5.23
C ASP A 133 -0.45 29.04 4.72
N HIS A 134 -0.56 29.46 3.46
CA HIS A 134 -1.86 29.65 2.80
C HIS A 134 -2.63 28.33 2.69
N HIS A 135 -1.96 27.23 2.30
CA HIS A 135 -2.62 25.92 2.24
C HIS A 135 -3.09 25.48 3.63
N LEU A 136 -2.26 25.65 4.66
CA LEU A 136 -2.66 25.30 6.02
C LEU A 136 -3.88 26.11 6.49
N ALA A 137 -3.94 27.40 6.19
CA ALA A 137 -5.09 28.23 6.53
C ALA A 137 -6.38 27.73 5.85
N VAL A 138 -6.31 27.40 4.56
CA VAL A 138 -7.46 26.85 3.80
C VAL A 138 -7.88 25.48 4.34
N ALA A 139 -6.92 24.60 4.64
CA ALA A 139 -7.21 23.28 5.20
C ALA A 139 -7.89 23.40 6.58
N LYS A 140 -7.44 24.32 7.43
CA LYS A 140 -8.08 24.58 8.74
C LYS A 140 -9.51 25.12 8.63
N ALA A 141 -9.82 25.84 7.55
CA ALA A 141 -11.15 26.41 7.32
C ALA A 141 -12.18 25.40 6.78
N GLN A 142 -11.77 24.18 6.40
CA GLN A 142 -12.68 23.16 5.85
C GLN A 142 -13.33 22.31 6.97
N PRO A 143 -14.68 22.30 7.12
CA PRO A 143 -15.35 21.71 8.28
C PRO A 143 -15.34 20.17 8.43
N HIS A 144 -14.71 19.41 7.52
CA HIS A 144 -14.89 17.95 7.42
C HIS A 144 -13.62 17.16 7.13
N LEU A 145 -12.48 17.60 7.62
CA LEU A 145 -11.25 16.84 7.47
C LEU A 145 -11.21 15.66 8.46
N GLU A 146 -11.37 14.43 7.94
CA GLU A 146 -11.09 13.19 8.68
C GLU A 146 -9.60 13.07 9.11
N ARG A 147 -8.73 13.98 8.65
CA ARG A 147 -7.28 14.00 8.88
C ARG A 147 -6.82 15.36 9.37
N ASP A 148 -5.80 15.38 10.23
CA ASP A 148 -5.18 16.62 10.71
C ASP A 148 -4.75 17.52 9.52
N PRO A 149 -5.20 18.79 9.47
CA PRO A 149 -4.78 19.75 8.45
C PRO A 149 -3.25 19.84 8.27
N HIS A 150 -2.48 19.72 9.36
CA HIS A 150 -1.02 19.73 9.29
C HIS A 150 -0.48 18.52 8.52
N GLU A 151 -1.02 17.32 8.76
CA GLU A 151 -0.61 16.10 8.04
C GLU A 151 -0.91 16.18 6.54
N VAL A 152 -2.03 16.81 6.17
CA VAL A 152 -2.39 17.04 4.77
C VAL A 152 -1.36 17.94 4.10
N VAL A 153 -1.01 19.06 4.72
CA VAL A 153 -0.02 19.99 4.17
C VAL A 153 1.36 19.35 4.09
N GLU A 154 1.79 18.63 5.12
CA GLU A 154 3.04 17.84 5.13
C GLU A 154 3.11 16.79 4.02
N ALA A 155 1.98 16.20 3.62
CA ALA A 155 1.94 15.30 2.47
C ALA A 155 2.23 16.04 1.14
N HIS A 156 1.70 17.26 0.97
CA HIS A 156 1.95 18.09 -0.21
C HIS A 156 3.37 18.63 -0.24
N VAL A 157 3.93 19.04 0.91
CA VAL A 157 5.34 19.45 1.02
C VAL A 157 6.29 18.31 0.65
N ARG A 158 6.04 17.08 1.15
CA ARG A 158 6.82 15.90 0.75
C ARG A 158 6.75 15.62 -0.75
N ARG A 159 5.59 15.85 -1.38
CA ARG A 159 5.44 15.74 -2.84
C ARG A 159 6.27 16.81 -3.56
N LEU A 160 6.22 18.06 -3.12
CA LEU A 160 7.02 19.16 -3.68
C LEU A 160 8.53 18.91 -3.54
N GLU A 161 9.00 18.41 -2.39
CA GLU A 161 10.40 18.01 -2.22
C GLU A 161 10.83 16.89 -3.18
N ALA A 162 9.95 15.92 -3.44
CA ALA A 162 10.23 14.87 -4.41
C ALA A 162 10.37 15.43 -5.85
N LEU A 163 9.47 16.34 -6.24
CA LEU A 163 9.52 17.01 -7.54
C LEU A 163 10.72 17.96 -7.65
N ARG A 164 11.14 18.60 -6.55
CA ARG A 164 12.33 19.46 -6.48
C ARG A 164 13.60 18.66 -6.71
N ARG A 165 13.72 17.48 -6.09
CA ARG A 165 14.86 16.57 -6.31
C ARG A 165 14.96 16.10 -7.77
N ALA A 166 13.83 16.13 -8.50
CA ALA A 166 13.78 15.84 -9.92
C ALA A 166 13.94 17.09 -10.82
N GLY A 167 14.15 18.28 -10.24
CA GLY A 167 14.29 19.54 -10.98
C GLY A 167 13.00 20.08 -11.58
N LEU A 168 11.83 19.62 -11.12
CA LEU A 168 10.53 20.00 -11.68
C LEU A 168 9.88 21.20 -10.99
N VAL A 169 10.30 21.51 -9.76
CA VAL A 169 9.86 22.66 -8.97
C VAL A 169 11.05 23.24 -8.23
N GLU A 170 10.97 24.52 -7.87
CA GLU A 170 12.02 25.21 -7.13
C GLU A 170 11.51 25.69 -5.77
N ARG A 171 12.37 25.61 -4.77
CA ARG A 171 12.08 26.14 -3.43
C ARG A 171 12.80 27.47 -3.29
N GLN A 172 12.04 28.56 -3.25
CA GLN A 172 12.62 29.90 -3.10
C GLN A 172 13.10 30.11 -1.67
N THR A 173 12.21 29.88 -0.71
CA THR A 173 12.47 29.96 0.72
C THR A 173 11.70 28.86 1.45
N GLU A 174 11.88 28.73 2.76
CA GLU A 174 11.10 27.79 3.55
C GLU A 174 9.58 28.07 3.38
N GLY A 175 8.83 27.04 3.01
CA GLY A 175 7.39 27.13 2.79
C GLY A 175 6.92 27.82 1.50
N VAL A 176 7.83 28.30 0.64
CA VAL A 176 7.49 29.01 -0.61
C VAL A 176 8.11 28.32 -1.83
N TRP A 177 7.26 27.97 -2.78
CA TRP A 177 7.59 27.12 -3.92
C TRP A 177 7.21 27.79 -5.24
N HIS A 178 8.12 27.74 -6.21
CA HIS A 178 7.86 28.13 -7.58
C HIS A 178 7.48 26.92 -8.41
N LEU A 179 6.34 27.01 -9.10
CA LEU A 179 5.71 25.92 -9.82
C LEU A 179 5.57 26.23 -11.31
N PRO A 180 5.87 25.29 -12.20
CA PRO A 180 5.54 25.42 -13.61
C PRO A 180 4.02 25.33 -13.83
N GLN A 181 3.51 25.98 -14.88
CA GLN A 181 2.06 26.01 -15.18
C GLN A 181 1.48 24.61 -15.50
N ASP A 182 2.31 23.72 -16.03
CA ASP A 182 1.99 22.33 -16.40
C ASP A 182 2.39 21.32 -15.31
N LEU A 183 2.52 21.77 -14.04
CA LEU A 183 2.93 20.91 -12.92
C LEU A 183 2.19 19.55 -12.85
N PRO A 184 0.85 19.48 -13.00
CA PRO A 184 0.15 18.19 -12.95
C PRO A 184 0.64 17.21 -14.03
N GLU A 185 0.92 17.73 -15.23
CA GLU A 185 1.38 16.92 -16.36
C GLU A 185 2.83 16.47 -16.19
N ARG A 186 3.71 17.36 -15.72
CA ARG A 186 5.09 17.00 -15.37
C ARG A 186 5.16 15.97 -14.25
N GLY A 187 4.32 16.14 -13.22
CA GLY A 187 4.20 15.19 -12.11
C GLY A 187 3.76 13.80 -12.57
N ARG A 188 2.81 13.74 -13.52
CA ARG A 188 2.35 12.50 -14.17
C ARG A 188 3.47 11.81 -14.94
N GLN A 189 4.23 12.55 -15.75
CA GLN A 189 5.36 12.01 -16.51
C GLN A 189 6.45 11.47 -15.59
N TYR A 190 6.80 12.23 -14.56
CA TYR A 190 7.74 11.81 -13.52
C TYR A 190 7.32 10.51 -12.83
N ASP A 191 6.05 10.42 -12.41
CA ASP A 191 5.53 9.21 -11.77
C ASP A 191 5.47 8.03 -12.74
N THR A 192 5.17 8.26 -14.02
CA THR A 192 5.14 7.21 -15.04
C THR A 192 6.53 6.64 -15.29
N GLN A 193 7.54 7.50 -15.42
CA GLN A 193 8.93 7.07 -15.62
C GLN A 193 9.48 6.30 -14.42
N ARG A 194 9.13 6.73 -13.20
CA ARG A 194 9.66 6.14 -11.97
C ARG A 194 8.90 4.91 -11.48
N LEU A 195 7.56 4.92 -11.60
CA LEU A 195 6.66 3.93 -11.02
C LEU A 195 5.93 3.10 -12.09
N GLY A 196 6.19 3.30 -13.38
CA GLY A 196 5.45 2.61 -14.45
C GLY A 196 3.94 2.86 -14.43
N GLY A 197 3.47 3.88 -13.70
CA GLY A 197 2.05 4.14 -13.46
C GLY A 197 1.35 3.15 -12.54
N VAL A 198 2.06 2.22 -11.89
CA VAL A 198 1.54 1.18 -10.98
C VAL A 198 2.07 1.41 -9.57
N SER A 199 1.20 1.25 -8.57
CA SER A 199 1.59 1.18 -7.16
C SER A 199 0.92 -0.01 -6.49
N VAL A 200 1.69 -0.74 -5.68
CA VAL A 200 1.20 -1.90 -4.95
C VAL A 200 1.28 -1.61 -3.46
N LYS A 201 0.13 -1.64 -2.79
CA LYS A 201 0.01 -1.45 -1.35
C LYS A 201 -0.31 -2.77 -0.67
N LEU A 202 0.55 -3.21 0.24
CA LEU A 202 0.25 -4.33 1.13
C LEU A 202 -0.92 -3.94 2.05
N LYS A 203 -1.99 -4.73 2.03
CA LYS A 203 -3.17 -4.57 2.91
C LYS A 203 -3.12 -5.51 4.10
N SER A 204 -2.65 -6.73 3.89
CA SER A 204 -2.41 -7.71 4.93
C SER A 204 -1.32 -8.66 4.47
N HIS A 205 -0.34 -8.93 5.34
CA HIS A 205 0.64 -9.99 5.08
C HIS A 205 0.06 -11.39 5.36
N LEU A 206 -1.05 -11.47 6.10
CA LEU A 206 -1.70 -12.73 6.45
C LEU A 206 -2.61 -13.22 5.32
N PRO A 207 -2.57 -14.53 4.97
CA PRO A 207 -3.60 -15.18 4.17
C PRO A 207 -4.99 -15.01 4.79
N ILE A 208 -6.03 -14.93 3.96
CA ILE A 208 -7.41 -14.65 4.41
C ILE A 208 -7.95 -15.72 5.36
N GLU A 209 -7.51 -16.96 5.19
CA GLU A 209 -7.90 -18.12 6.00
C GLU A 209 -7.40 -17.94 7.44
N ARG A 210 -6.20 -17.37 7.60
CA ARG A 210 -5.63 -17.04 8.92
C ARG A 210 -6.28 -15.81 9.55
N GLN A 211 -6.78 -14.88 8.73
CA GLN A 211 -7.45 -13.68 9.24
C GLN A 211 -8.78 -13.99 9.91
N ALA A 212 -9.53 -15.00 9.42
CA ALA A 212 -10.87 -15.33 9.91
C ALA A 212 -10.93 -15.52 11.44
N ARG A 213 -9.93 -16.19 12.02
CA ARG A 213 -9.85 -16.50 13.47
C ARG A 213 -8.75 -15.72 14.20
N ALA A 214 -8.14 -14.71 13.58
CA ALA A 214 -7.03 -13.96 14.17
C ALA A 214 -7.48 -13.11 15.37
N ILE A 215 -6.72 -13.14 16.47
CA ILE A 215 -6.91 -12.24 17.62
C ILE A 215 -6.13 -10.95 17.35
N GLY A 216 -6.67 -10.12 16.45
CA GLY A 216 -6.10 -8.85 16.00
C GLY A 216 -6.96 -8.19 14.94
N ALA A 217 -6.72 -6.92 14.64
CA ALA A 217 -7.44 -6.20 13.60
C ALA A 217 -6.90 -6.64 12.23
N THR A 218 -7.78 -7.07 11.33
CA THR A 218 -7.43 -7.67 10.04
C THR A 218 -7.99 -6.85 8.88
N TRP A 219 -7.60 -7.22 7.66
CA TRP A 219 -8.20 -6.64 6.45
C TRP A 219 -9.68 -7.03 6.31
N LEU A 220 -10.09 -8.23 6.75
CA LEU A 220 -11.50 -8.65 6.77
C LEU A 220 -12.37 -7.71 7.62
N ASP A 221 -11.88 -7.23 8.77
CA ASP A 221 -12.63 -6.29 9.62
C ASP A 221 -12.88 -4.95 8.91
N GLN A 222 -11.90 -4.47 8.12
CA GLN A 222 -12.06 -3.27 7.30
C GLN A 222 -13.11 -3.47 6.19
N GLN A 223 -13.17 -4.68 5.61
CA GLN A 223 -14.20 -5.00 4.62
C GLN A 223 -15.60 -5.08 5.24
N LEU A 224 -15.74 -5.65 6.44
CA LEU A 224 -17.01 -5.68 7.18
C LEU A 224 -17.52 -4.25 7.47
N ILE A 225 -16.63 -3.34 7.88
CA ILE A 225 -16.98 -1.93 8.11
C ILE A 225 -17.39 -1.23 6.80
N GLY A 226 -16.66 -1.48 5.72
CA GLY A 226 -16.94 -0.91 4.39
C GLY A 226 -18.13 -1.54 3.65
N GLY A 227 -18.77 -2.57 4.22
CA GLY A 227 -19.91 -3.27 3.62
C GLY A 227 -19.54 -4.22 2.46
N GLY A 228 -18.28 -4.62 2.33
CA GLY A 228 -17.84 -5.66 1.40
C GLY A 228 -18.13 -5.40 -0.09
N LYS A 229 -18.18 -4.14 -0.53
CA LYS A 229 -18.51 -3.80 -1.92
C LYS A 229 -17.44 -4.33 -2.91
N ALA A 230 -17.90 -4.84 -4.05
CA ALA A 230 -17.11 -5.28 -5.21
C ALA A 230 -16.34 -6.63 -5.08
N LEU A 231 -16.88 -7.60 -4.34
CA LEU A 231 -16.41 -8.99 -4.40
C LEU A 231 -17.13 -9.74 -5.54
N GLY A 232 -16.36 -10.33 -6.45
CA GLY A 232 -16.86 -11.22 -7.50
C GLY A 232 -17.35 -12.55 -6.93
N ASP A 233 -18.22 -13.21 -7.69
CA ASP A 233 -18.88 -14.45 -7.24
C ASP A 233 -18.04 -15.71 -7.41
N LEU A 234 -16.91 -15.59 -8.12
CA LEU A 234 -16.01 -16.70 -8.42
C LEU A 234 -14.61 -16.41 -7.90
N GLY A 235 -13.85 -17.48 -7.68
CA GLY A 235 -12.43 -17.42 -7.36
C GLY A 235 -12.12 -16.79 -6.01
N PHE A 236 -11.10 -15.92 -5.94
CA PHE A 236 -10.72 -15.31 -4.67
C PHE A 236 -11.84 -14.47 -4.05
N GLY A 237 -12.72 -13.87 -4.86
CA GLY A 237 -13.89 -13.13 -4.36
C GLY A 237 -14.84 -13.99 -3.52
N SER A 238 -15.10 -15.25 -3.92
CA SER A 238 -15.92 -16.18 -3.14
C SER A 238 -15.21 -16.67 -1.89
N GLU A 239 -13.90 -16.94 -1.97
CA GLU A 239 -13.07 -17.33 -0.81
C GLU A 239 -13.06 -16.20 0.26
N VAL A 240 -12.97 -14.93 -0.16
CA VAL A 240 -13.08 -13.77 0.74
C VAL A 240 -14.46 -13.69 1.38
N ARG A 241 -15.54 -13.92 0.63
CA ARG A 241 -16.91 -13.88 1.18
C ARG A 241 -17.11 -14.94 2.26
N GLU A 242 -16.59 -16.14 2.05
CA GLU A 242 -16.60 -17.20 3.05
C GLU A 242 -15.78 -16.81 4.29
N ALA A 243 -14.57 -16.27 4.09
CA ALA A 243 -13.73 -15.80 5.19
C ALA A 243 -14.38 -14.65 5.98
N LEU A 244 -15.13 -13.76 5.32
CA LEU A 244 -15.93 -12.71 5.99
C LEU A 244 -17.05 -13.29 6.84
N GLN A 245 -17.70 -14.36 6.38
CA GLN A 245 -18.72 -15.06 7.17
C GLN A 245 -18.09 -15.71 8.41
N GLN A 246 -17.00 -16.47 8.24
CA GLN A 246 -16.27 -17.08 9.35
C GLN A 246 -15.74 -16.01 10.34
N ARG A 247 -15.24 -14.89 9.83
CA ARG A 247 -14.80 -13.76 10.65
C ARG A 247 -15.94 -13.14 11.43
N SER A 248 -17.09 -12.95 10.78
CA SER A 248 -18.30 -12.43 11.42
C SER A 248 -18.74 -13.32 12.58
N ASP A 249 -18.75 -14.64 12.39
CA ASP A 249 -19.09 -15.62 13.42
C ASP A 249 -18.10 -15.57 14.58
N PHE A 250 -16.80 -15.51 14.28
CA PHE A 250 -15.76 -15.35 15.29
C PHE A 250 -15.92 -14.05 16.09
N LEU A 251 -16.22 -12.92 15.46
CA LEU A 251 -16.44 -11.66 16.17
C LEU A 251 -17.67 -11.73 17.09
N VAL A 252 -18.71 -12.46 16.71
CA VAL A 252 -19.88 -12.72 17.57
C VAL A 252 -19.49 -13.58 18.77
N GLU A 253 -18.76 -14.67 18.57
CA GLU A 253 -18.22 -15.52 19.66
C GLU A 253 -17.37 -14.70 20.65
N GLN A 254 -16.65 -13.69 20.15
CA GLN A 254 -15.79 -12.81 20.96
C GLN A 254 -16.53 -11.64 21.63
N GLY A 255 -17.85 -11.53 21.44
CA GLY A 255 -18.67 -10.42 21.94
C GLY A 255 -18.36 -9.07 21.28
N LEU A 256 -17.77 -9.09 20.08
CA LEU A 256 -17.37 -7.91 19.31
C LEU A 256 -18.30 -7.64 18.11
N ALA A 257 -19.32 -8.47 17.92
CA ALA A 257 -20.39 -8.26 16.97
C ALA A 257 -21.67 -8.95 17.42
N GLU A 258 -22.81 -8.49 16.89
CA GLU A 258 -24.13 -9.09 17.09
C GLU A 258 -24.77 -9.40 15.73
N LYS A 259 -25.43 -10.56 15.60
CA LYS A 259 -26.28 -10.85 14.44
C LYS A 259 -27.69 -10.30 14.68
N ARG A 260 -28.17 -9.45 13.77
CA ARG A 260 -29.55 -8.93 13.74
C ARG A 260 -30.18 -9.35 12.40
N GLY A 261 -30.80 -10.53 12.40
CA GLY A 261 -31.29 -11.15 11.17
C GLY A 261 -30.12 -11.41 10.20
N GLN A 262 -30.21 -10.85 8.99
CA GLN A 262 -29.16 -10.95 7.97
C GLN A 262 -28.03 -9.92 8.11
N ARG A 263 -28.14 -8.95 9.03
CA ARG A 263 -27.12 -7.91 9.23
C ARG A 263 -26.24 -8.23 10.44
N ILE A 264 -24.95 -7.95 10.31
CA ILE A 264 -24.02 -7.92 11.43
C ILE A 264 -23.87 -6.51 11.96
N VAL A 265 -24.00 -6.34 13.27
CA VAL A 265 -23.73 -5.08 13.97
C VAL A 265 -22.39 -5.23 14.68
N LEU A 266 -21.41 -4.46 14.23
CA LEU A 266 -20.06 -4.47 14.81
C LEU A 266 -20.02 -3.63 16.09
N ALA A 267 -19.25 -4.06 17.08
CA ALA A 267 -19.01 -3.27 18.28
C ALA A 267 -18.38 -1.92 17.95
N ARG A 268 -18.69 -0.89 18.76
CA ARG A 268 -18.00 0.40 18.68
C ARG A 268 -16.51 0.19 18.94
N SER A 269 -15.69 0.94 18.22
CA SER A 269 -14.22 0.86 18.35
C SER A 269 -13.63 -0.53 18.07
N LEU A 270 -14.32 -1.38 17.29
CA LEU A 270 -13.90 -2.76 16.95
C LEU A 270 -12.40 -2.89 16.66
N LEU A 271 -11.88 -2.08 15.73
CA LEU A 271 -10.48 -2.15 15.31
C LEU A 271 -9.50 -1.81 16.45
N ALA A 272 -9.84 -0.84 17.30
CA ALA A 272 -9.02 -0.47 18.44
C ALA A 272 -9.02 -1.60 19.50
N THR A 273 -10.18 -2.18 19.78
CA THR A 273 -10.32 -3.30 20.71
C THR A 273 -9.53 -4.54 20.25
N LEU A 274 -9.67 -4.92 18.97
CA LEU A 274 -8.93 -6.05 18.39
C LEU A 274 -7.41 -5.83 18.44
N ARG A 275 -6.96 -4.63 18.08
CA ARG A 275 -5.54 -4.24 18.17
C ARG A 275 -5.01 -4.33 19.60
N ASN A 276 -5.76 -3.83 20.58
CA ASN A 276 -5.34 -3.88 21.97
C ASN A 276 -5.26 -5.33 22.51
N ARG A 277 -6.21 -6.20 22.12
CA ARG A 277 -6.17 -7.63 22.45
C ARG A 277 -4.93 -8.31 21.85
N GLU A 278 -4.59 -8.01 20.60
CA GLU A 278 -3.39 -8.54 19.94
C GLU A 278 -2.10 -8.08 20.63
N LEU A 279 -2.00 -6.78 20.94
CA LEU A 279 -0.83 -6.19 21.59
C LEU A 279 -0.65 -6.74 23.00
N THR A 280 -1.73 -6.83 23.79
CA THR A 280 -1.68 -7.43 25.14
C THR A 280 -1.19 -8.87 25.08
N ARG A 281 -1.74 -9.70 24.17
CA ARG A 281 -1.31 -11.10 24.02
C ARG A 281 0.14 -11.21 23.58
N THR A 282 0.55 -10.40 22.61
CA THR A 282 1.92 -10.39 22.10
C THR A 282 2.89 -9.97 23.20
N ALA A 283 2.55 -8.92 23.94
CA ALA A 283 3.36 -8.41 25.03
C ALA A 283 3.55 -9.43 26.16
N LEU A 284 2.51 -10.18 26.52
CA LEU A 284 2.63 -11.27 27.49
C LEU A 284 3.66 -12.33 27.06
N GLY A 285 3.66 -12.70 25.77
CA GLY A 285 4.67 -13.62 25.23
C GLY A 285 6.08 -13.05 25.31
N ILE A 286 6.26 -11.79 24.91
CA ILE A 286 7.57 -11.11 24.99
C ILE A 286 8.06 -11.01 26.44
N ALA A 287 7.18 -10.66 27.37
CA ALA A 287 7.52 -10.57 28.78
C ALA A 287 7.94 -11.92 29.35
N ALA A 288 7.24 -13.01 28.99
CA ALA A 288 7.61 -14.36 29.38
C ALA A 288 8.99 -14.79 28.83
N ASP A 289 9.29 -14.42 27.58
CA ASP A 289 10.55 -14.80 26.92
C ASP A 289 11.75 -13.97 27.37
N THR A 290 11.55 -12.69 27.70
CA THR A 290 12.63 -11.71 27.95
C THR A 290 12.75 -11.27 29.41
N GLY A 291 11.72 -11.50 30.22
CA GLY A 291 11.61 -10.97 31.58
C GLY A 291 11.32 -9.47 31.66
N LEU A 292 11.21 -8.76 30.52
CA LEU A 292 10.91 -7.33 30.50
C LEU A 292 9.42 -7.07 30.79
N GLU A 293 9.14 -6.03 31.58
CA GLU A 293 7.76 -5.60 31.84
C GLU A 293 7.19 -4.86 30.61
N HIS A 294 5.96 -5.20 30.21
CA HIS A 294 5.27 -4.46 29.16
C HIS A 294 4.69 -3.15 29.70
N ARG A 295 5.03 -2.04 29.04
CA ARG A 295 4.44 -0.72 29.26
C ARG A 295 3.43 -0.40 28.14
N PRO A 296 2.12 -0.46 28.44
CA PRO A 296 1.07 -0.09 27.49
C PRO A 296 1.25 1.34 27.04
N VAL A 297 0.99 1.59 25.76
CA VAL A 297 1.07 2.93 25.18
C VAL A 297 -0.35 3.48 25.03
N THR A 298 -0.60 4.65 25.61
CA THR A 298 -1.85 5.40 25.41
C THR A 298 -1.70 6.43 24.30
N ASP A 299 -2.82 6.89 23.77
CA ASP A 299 -2.83 7.99 22.81
C ASP A 299 -2.22 9.27 23.41
N ASP A 300 -1.56 10.04 22.55
CA ASP A 300 -0.81 11.26 22.85
C ASP A 300 0.37 11.10 23.84
N GLN A 301 0.75 9.87 24.14
CA GLN A 301 1.92 9.57 24.96
C GLN A 301 3.21 9.61 24.13
N ARG A 302 4.22 10.31 24.64
CA ARG A 302 5.60 10.19 24.14
C ARG A 302 6.24 8.94 24.73
N VAL A 303 6.71 8.06 23.85
CA VAL A 303 7.42 6.82 24.20
C VAL A 303 8.84 6.95 23.66
N ALA A 304 9.85 6.69 24.49
CA ALA A 304 11.24 6.70 24.08
C ALA A 304 11.93 5.42 24.52
N GLY A 305 12.87 4.93 23.71
CA GLY A 305 13.63 3.74 24.03
C GLY A 305 14.54 3.31 22.89
N ILE A 306 15.35 2.28 23.15
CA ILE A 306 16.18 1.62 22.14
C ILE A 306 15.28 0.77 21.26
N TYR A 307 15.36 0.97 19.95
CA TYR A 307 14.63 0.14 19.00
C TYR A 307 15.27 -1.25 18.90
N ARG A 308 14.65 -2.26 19.50
CA ARG A 308 15.22 -3.62 19.61
C ARG A 308 14.88 -4.52 18.43
N ARG A 309 13.65 -4.45 17.92
CA ARG A 309 13.16 -5.29 16.82
C ARG A 309 11.82 -4.81 16.26
N SER A 310 11.50 -5.19 15.02
CA SER A 310 10.14 -5.09 14.49
C SER A 310 9.37 -6.40 14.65
N LEU A 311 8.07 -6.29 14.91
CA LEU A 311 7.11 -7.39 14.98
C LEU A 311 6.06 -7.19 13.87
N MET A 312 5.75 -8.25 13.13
CA MET A 312 4.67 -8.24 12.15
C MET A 312 3.43 -8.89 12.77
N LEU A 313 2.42 -8.08 13.04
CA LEU A 313 1.14 -8.48 13.65
C LEU A 313 0.01 -8.38 12.63
N ALA A 314 -1.14 -9.00 12.90
CA ALA A 314 -2.33 -8.88 12.04
C ALA A 314 -2.73 -7.41 11.86
N SER A 315 -2.66 -6.63 12.93
CA SER A 315 -2.96 -5.19 12.95
C SER A 315 -1.92 -4.30 12.26
N GLY A 316 -0.79 -4.86 11.81
CA GLY A 316 0.30 -4.15 11.14
C GLY A 316 1.67 -4.40 11.77
N ARG A 317 2.69 -3.67 11.29
CA ARG A 317 4.06 -3.75 11.81
C ARG A 317 4.21 -2.85 13.04
N TYR A 318 4.84 -3.36 14.09
CA TYR A 318 5.15 -2.67 15.34
C TYR A 318 6.65 -2.68 15.61
N ALA A 319 7.15 -1.62 16.24
CA ALA A 319 8.47 -1.52 16.81
C ALA A 319 8.41 -1.82 18.31
N MET A 320 9.34 -2.64 18.79
CA MET A 320 9.59 -2.83 20.22
C MET A 320 10.65 -1.81 20.66
N LEU A 321 10.24 -0.88 21.52
CA LEU A 321 11.14 0.06 22.18
C LEU A 321 11.41 -0.42 23.60
N ASP A 322 12.68 -0.48 23.97
CA ASP A 322 13.16 -0.86 25.29
C ASP A 322 13.73 0.38 25.98
N ASP A 323 13.15 0.78 27.10
CA ASP A 323 13.56 1.96 27.87
C ASP A 323 14.51 1.63 29.03
N GLY A 324 14.98 0.39 29.11
CA GLY A 324 15.86 -0.13 30.16
C GLY A 324 15.13 -0.62 31.41
N MET A 325 13.86 -0.24 31.62
CA MET A 325 13.03 -0.74 32.73
C MET A 325 11.90 -1.67 32.23
N GLY A 326 11.69 -1.75 30.92
CA GLY A 326 10.57 -2.46 30.31
C GLY A 326 10.51 -2.17 28.80
N PHE A 327 9.43 -2.57 28.16
CA PHE A 327 9.26 -2.36 26.72
C PHE A 327 7.86 -1.88 26.34
N SER A 328 7.79 -1.15 25.24
CA SER A 328 6.54 -0.69 24.62
C SER A 328 6.48 -1.13 23.16
N LEU A 329 5.27 -1.44 22.71
CA LEU A 329 4.98 -1.75 21.31
C LEU A 329 4.35 -0.53 20.62
N VAL A 330 5.04 0.02 19.63
CA VAL A 330 4.65 1.26 18.95
C VAL A 330 4.44 0.97 17.46
N PRO A 331 3.43 1.54 16.78
CA PRO A 331 3.28 1.36 15.33
C PRO A 331 4.57 1.69 14.56
N TRP A 332 4.96 0.87 13.60
CA TRP A 332 6.22 1.05 12.86
C TRP A 332 6.03 1.92 11.61
N LYS A 333 7.06 2.69 11.23
CA LYS A 333 7.13 3.41 9.95
C LYS A 333 8.51 3.18 9.28
N PRO A 334 8.60 3.21 7.94
CA PRO A 334 9.88 3.01 7.22
C PRO A 334 11.03 3.91 7.66
N VAL A 335 10.72 5.10 8.18
CA VAL A 335 11.73 6.06 8.67
C VAL A 335 12.63 5.51 9.78
N ILE A 336 12.19 4.48 10.52
CA ILE A 336 12.98 3.84 11.59
C ILE A 336 13.66 2.53 11.19
N GLU A 337 13.55 2.09 9.94
CA GLU A 337 14.07 0.80 9.49
C GLU A 337 15.56 0.61 9.79
N GLN A 338 16.38 1.64 9.49
CA GLN A 338 17.84 1.63 9.70
C GLN A 338 18.25 2.05 11.12
N ARG A 339 17.30 2.19 12.05
CA ARG A 339 17.55 2.72 13.41
C ARG A 339 17.60 1.61 14.47
N LEU A 340 17.75 0.36 14.05
CA LEU A 340 17.88 -0.77 14.95
C LEU A 340 19.06 -0.54 15.91
N GLY A 341 18.82 -0.73 17.21
CA GLY A 341 19.80 -0.49 18.27
C GLY A 341 19.99 0.97 18.66
N GLN A 342 19.34 1.94 17.99
CA GLN A 342 19.44 3.36 18.32
C GLN A 342 18.31 3.80 19.27
N GLN A 343 18.60 4.82 20.07
CA GLN A 343 17.61 5.46 20.92
C GLN A 343 16.74 6.40 20.07
N ILE A 344 15.43 6.15 20.08
CA ILE A 344 14.45 6.90 19.31
C ILE A 344 13.24 7.23 20.17
N SER A 345 12.45 8.21 19.75
CA SER A 345 11.19 8.52 20.41
C SER A 345 10.03 8.62 19.43
N ALA A 346 8.85 8.30 19.91
CA ALA A 346 7.60 8.29 19.16
C ALA A 346 6.51 8.98 19.96
N MET A 347 5.58 9.61 19.24
CA MET A 347 4.31 10.09 19.78
C MET A 347 3.20 9.31 19.08
N VAL A 348 2.41 8.56 19.85
CA VAL A 348 1.33 7.72 19.31
C VAL A 348 0.03 8.52 19.28
N ARG A 349 -0.72 8.43 18.17
CA ARG A 349 -2.04 9.07 18.01
C ARG A 349 -3.00 8.12 17.32
N GLY A 350 -3.84 7.42 18.09
CA GLY A 350 -4.82 6.46 17.61
C GLY A 350 -4.16 5.29 16.88
N SER A 351 -4.24 5.29 15.54
CA SER A 351 -3.54 4.29 14.70
C SER A 351 -2.24 4.81 14.08
N GLY A 352 -1.95 6.09 14.25
CA GLY A 352 -0.77 6.78 13.72
C GLY A 352 0.34 6.92 14.75
N VAL A 353 1.52 7.24 14.25
CA VAL A 353 2.72 7.52 15.04
C VAL A 353 3.52 8.63 14.37
N SER A 354 3.98 9.60 15.15
CA SER A 354 5.04 10.52 14.75
C SER A 354 6.36 10.03 15.36
N TRP A 355 7.42 9.96 14.55
CA TRP A 355 8.75 9.56 15.03
C TRP A 355 9.65 10.78 15.12
N ASP A 356 10.22 11.01 16.30
CA ASP A 356 11.26 12.00 16.54
C ASP A 356 12.59 11.24 16.65
N ILE A 357 13.34 11.30 15.55
CA ILE A 357 14.65 10.69 15.38
C ILE A 357 15.63 11.84 15.56
N GLY A 358 16.25 11.92 16.74
CA GLY A 358 17.23 12.96 17.05
C GLY A 358 18.22 13.14 15.91
N ARG A 359 18.45 14.40 15.49
CA ARG A 359 19.36 14.71 14.38
C ARG A 359 20.73 14.10 14.68
N GLN A 360 21.23 13.25 13.77
CA GLN A 360 22.67 13.01 13.69
C GLN A 360 23.31 14.34 13.32
N HIS A 361 23.91 15.01 14.32
CA HIS A 361 24.95 15.97 14.03
C HIS A 361 26.08 15.17 13.38
N GLY A 362 26.16 15.23 12.06
CA GLY A 362 27.35 14.82 11.34
C GLY A 362 28.50 15.70 11.79
N LEU A 363 29.61 15.07 12.16
CA LEU A 363 30.92 15.70 12.24
C LEU A 363 31.42 16.00 10.83
#